data_AF-A0A5N7SMH7-F1
#
_entry.id   AF-A0A5N7SMH7-F1
#
_cell.length_a   1.000
_cell.length_b   1.000
_cell.length_c   1.000
_cell.angle_alpha   90.00
_cell.angle_beta   90.00
_cell.angle_gamma   90.00
#
_symmetry.space_group_name_H-M   'P 1'
#
loop_
_entity.id
_entity.type
_entity.pdbx_description
1 polymer ?
#
loop_
_entity_poly.entity_id
_entity_poly.type
_entity_poly.pdbx_seq_one_letter_code
_entity_poly.pdbx_strand_id
1 'polypeptide(L)'
;MSQDRESQLLRQATEAGITSSRELANFMAQAGHESRGLSRLNESFNFTRGISQIPVEAAWRNGNGALESARQEALRGRPENLAELMYGGRMGNDAPGDALKYHGRGYLPLVGKENYERAGKALDLDLVNHPELAAQPEHAGRIAVWQWQTRVPEAAREDVREATRAINGALNGIEARQQRFEVWQQKLTPDVMARLDRGEVGAPAQQAGARDMSQPGEPGHVLFQDARQHLQQMGQQSGLRSAQELDNAAGALALSAQKAGMSRIDHLLAGNDGRTLFAVQGALGDPAMLRASIDREQAAQQPLAQSSQQVAASISQQDQAASVAREQEQRSRSI
;
A
#
# COMPACT_ATOMS: atom_id res chain seq x y z
N MET A 1 0.00 7.16 -3.14
CA MET A 1 0.57 7.74 -1.90
C MET A 1 0.02 7.12 -0.62
N SER A 2 -1.30 7.04 -0.38
CA SER A 2 -1.84 6.45 0.88
C SER A 2 -1.64 4.94 1.01
N GLN A 3 -1.86 4.16 -0.06
CA GLN A 3 -1.71 2.70 -0.05
C GLN A 3 -0.27 2.24 0.22
N ASP A 4 0.71 3.06 -0.19
CA ASP A 4 2.13 2.80 0.05
C ASP A 4 2.48 2.95 1.54
N ARG A 5 1.95 4.00 2.20
CA ARG A 5 2.08 4.21 3.64
C ARG A 5 1.37 3.14 4.47
N GLU A 6 0.18 2.71 4.04
CA GLU A 6 -0.55 1.60 4.66
C GLU A 6 0.30 0.32 4.66
N SER A 7 0.87 -0.03 3.51
CA SER A 7 1.72 -1.22 3.35
C SER A 7 3.00 -1.12 4.17
N GLN A 8 3.65 0.05 4.17
CA GLN A 8 4.85 0.29 4.97
C GLN A 8 4.58 0.17 6.46
N LEU A 9 3.49 0.76 6.95
CA LEU A 9 3.15 0.73 8.38
C LEU A 9 2.79 -0.69 8.84
N LEU A 10 2.09 -1.47 8.01
CA LEU A 10 1.83 -2.88 8.26
C LEU A 10 3.14 -3.68 8.37
N ARG A 11 4.09 -3.50 7.42
CA ARG A 11 5.41 -4.16 7.50
C ARG A 11 6.10 -3.90 8.82
N GLN A 12 6.23 -2.62 9.17
CA GLN A 12 6.95 -2.22 10.37
C GLN A 12 6.29 -2.75 11.64
N ALA A 13 4.95 -2.81 11.69
CA ALA A 13 4.22 -3.41 12.81
C ALA A 13 4.49 -4.92 12.91
N THR A 14 4.40 -5.64 11.80
CA THR A 14 4.65 -7.09 11.75
C THR A 14 6.10 -7.43 12.09
N GLU A 15 7.08 -6.71 11.52
CA GLU A 15 8.51 -6.86 11.82
C GLU A 15 8.83 -6.60 13.30
N ALA A 16 8.06 -5.74 13.96
CA ALA A 16 8.16 -5.48 15.39
C ALA A 16 7.41 -6.49 16.28
N GLY A 17 6.85 -7.55 15.69
CA GLY A 17 6.17 -8.64 16.41
C GLY A 17 4.66 -8.48 16.59
N ILE A 18 4.04 -7.49 15.93
CA ILE A 18 2.57 -7.36 15.92
C ILE A 18 2.01 -8.28 14.83
N THR A 19 1.76 -9.54 15.18
CA THR A 19 1.38 -10.61 14.23
C THR A 19 -0.08 -11.04 14.32
N SER A 20 -0.80 -10.67 15.39
CA SER A 20 -2.26 -10.89 15.43
C SER A 20 -2.95 -10.02 14.38
N SER A 21 -3.79 -10.64 13.53
CA SER A 21 -4.59 -9.90 12.54
C SER A 21 -5.52 -8.89 13.20
N ARG A 22 -6.04 -9.21 14.39
CA ARG A 22 -6.94 -8.34 15.15
C ARG A 22 -6.17 -7.18 15.78
N GLU A 23 -4.98 -7.44 16.31
CA GLU A 23 -4.12 -6.38 16.83
C GLU A 23 -3.67 -5.43 15.72
N LEU A 24 -3.20 -5.96 14.59
CA LEU A 24 -2.82 -5.16 13.42
C LEU A 24 -3.99 -4.29 12.94
N ALA A 25 -5.21 -4.85 12.88
CA ALA A 25 -6.39 -4.09 12.50
C ALA A 25 -6.64 -2.92 13.46
N ASN A 26 -6.49 -3.15 14.78
CA ASN A 26 -6.70 -2.11 15.78
C ASN A 26 -5.61 -1.04 15.69
N PHE A 27 -4.34 -1.44 15.62
CA PHE A 27 -3.22 -0.53 15.43
C PHE A 27 -3.41 0.37 14.21
N MET A 28 -3.73 -0.22 13.05
CA MET A 28 -3.97 0.52 11.80
C MET A 28 -5.20 1.41 11.87
N ALA A 29 -6.25 1.01 12.59
CA ALA A 29 -7.43 1.84 12.81
C ALA A 29 -7.11 3.09 13.64
N GLN A 30 -6.32 2.92 14.71
CA GLN A 30 -5.90 4.00 15.60
C GLN A 30 -4.97 4.97 14.87
N ALA A 31 -3.90 4.46 14.25
CA ALA A 31 -2.98 5.25 13.44
C ALA A 31 -3.72 5.99 12.31
N GLY A 32 -4.62 5.30 11.61
CA GLY A 32 -5.44 5.87 10.55
C GLY A 32 -6.42 6.94 11.05
N HIS A 33 -6.96 6.82 12.27
CA HIS A 33 -7.82 7.86 12.83
C HIS A 33 -7.03 9.12 13.16
N GLU A 34 -5.92 8.99 13.89
CA GLU A 34 -5.10 10.12 14.34
C GLU A 34 -4.49 10.94 13.19
N SER A 35 -4.08 10.25 12.13
CA SER A 35 -3.34 10.86 11.00
C SER A 35 -4.21 11.17 9.77
N ARG A 36 -5.54 11.16 9.91
CA ARG A 36 -6.48 11.34 8.80
C ARG A 36 -6.20 10.38 7.63
N GLY A 37 -6.18 9.09 7.93
CA GLY A 37 -5.89 8.03 6.97
C GLY A 37 -4.43 8.05 6.51
N LEU A 38 -3.48 8.21 7.43
CA LEU A 38 -2.04 8.21 7.15
C LEU A 38 -1.57 9.36 6.23
N SER A 39 -2.42 10.36 6.01
CA SER A 39 -2.13 11.49 5.11
C SER A 39 -1.44 12.65 5.83
N ARG A 40 -1.70 12.82 7.12
CA ARG A 40 -1.23 13.94 7.94
C ARG A 40 -0.25 13.45 9.01
N LEU A 41 1.00 13.91 8.89
CA LEU A 41 2.10 13.58 9.81
C LEU A 41 2.59 14.77 10.64
N ASN A 42 2.04 15.96 10.39
CA ASN A 42 2.30 17.16 11.17
C ASN A 42 0.98 17.77 11.63
N GLU A 43 0.96 18.21 12.88
CA GLU A 43 -0.06 19.12 13.38
C GLU A 43 -0.01 20.45 12.60
N SER A 44 -1.12 21.19 12.62
CA SER A 44 -1.23 22.50 11.98
C SER A 44 -1.77 23.47 13.01
N PHE A 45 -1.15 24.64 13.07
CA PHE A 45 -1.57 25.77 13.88
C PHE A 45 -2.55 26.70 13.14
N ASN A 46 -2.94 26.35 11.91
CA ASN A 46 -3.83 27.16 11.07
C ASN A 46 -5.32 26.86 11.34
N PHE A 47 -5.84 27.36 12.46
CA PHE A 47 -7.25 27.28 12.80
C PHE A 47 -8.03 28.47 12.25
N THR A 48 -8.71 28.33 11.12
CA THR A 48 -9.32 29.45 10.37
C THR A 48 -10.72 29.86 10.83
N ARG A 49 -11.49 28.95 11.45
CA ARG A 49 -12.90 29.14 11.81
C ARG A 49 -13.11 29.61 13.26
N GLY A 50 -12.04 29.82 14.01
CA GLY A 50 -12.08 30.32 15.39
C GLY A 50 -11.44 29.39 16.42
N ILE A 51 -11.37 29.85 17.67
CA ILE A 51 -10.72 29.12 18.78
C ILE A 51 -11.35 27.76 19.07
N SER A 52 -12.63 27.55 18.76
CA SER A 52 -13.33 26.26 18.95
C SER A 52 -12.74 25.10 18.15
N GLN A 53 -11.89 25.38 17.15
CA GLN A 53 -11.16 24.32 16.43
C GLN A 53 -9.92 23.81 17.18
N ILE A 54 -9.47 24.51 18.23
CA ILE A 54 -8.25 24.19 18.97
C ILE A 54 -8.55 23.03 19.93
N PRO A 55 -7.99 21.83 19.70
CA PRO A 55 -8.41 20.62 20.41
C PRO A 55 -7.76 20.47 21.79
N VAL A 56 -6.78 21.32 22.12
CA VAL A 56 -5.99 21.18 23.35
C VAL A 56 -6.57 22.06 24.43
N GLU A 57 -7.26 21.43 25.40
CA GLU A 57 -7.92 22.10 26.53
C GLU A 57 -6.98 23.03 27.33
N ALA A 58 -5.70 22.67 27.39
CA ALA A 58 -4.62 23.49 27.95
C ALA A 58 -4.65 24.96 27.49
N ALA A 59 -4.86 25.16 26.19
CA ALA A 59 -4.75 26.46 25.54
C ALA A 59 -5.83 27.44 26.01
N TRP A 60 -6.94 26.91 26.54
CA TRP A 60 -8.08 27.67 27.01
C TRP A 60 -7.89 28.24 28.42
N ARG A 61 -6.90 27.76 29.17
CA ARG A 61 -6.65 28.18 30.57
C ARG A 61 -6.26 29.65 30.71
N ASN A 62 -5.67 30.23 29.67
CA ASN A 62 -5.27 31.64 29.63
C ASN A 62 -6.41 32.57 29.15
N GLY A 63 -7.61 32.02 28.92
CA GLY A 63 -8.80 32.76 28.51
C GLY A 63 -8.94 32.93 26.99
N ASN A 64 -10.19 33.08 26.55
CA ASN A 64 -10.56 33.11 25.13
C ASN A 64 -9.88 34.26 24.34
N GLY A 65 -9.66 35.41 24.97
CA GLY A 65 -9.03 36.57 24.32
C GLY A 65 -7.56 36.33 23.96
N ALA A 66 -6.78 35.77 24.90
CA ALA A 66 -5.39 35.41 24.65
C ALA A 66 -5.28 34.32 23.58
N LEU A 67 -6.15 33.31 23.66
CA LEU A 67 -6.20 32.22 22.69
C LEU A 67 -6.57 32.70 21.28
N GLU A 68 -7.56 33.59 21.16
CA GLU A 68 -7.96 34.18 19.88
C GLU A 68 -6.84 35.05 19.30
N SER A 69 -6.15 35.86 20.12
CA SER A 69 -5.01 36.65 19.65
C SER A 69 -3.89 35.75 19.11
N ALA A 70 -3.52 34.72 19.86
CA ALA A 70 -2.49 33.76 19.45
C ALA A 70 -2.90 33.01 18.17
N ARG A 71 -4.17 32.64 18.03
CA ARG A 71 -4.72 32.04 16.81
C ARG A 71 -4.57 32.96 15.59
N GLN A 72 -4.85 34.25 15.76
CA GLN A 72 -4.71 35.22 14.67
C GLN A 72 -3.24 35.45 14.27
N GLU A 73 -2.30 35.39 15.21
CA GLU A 73 -0.87 35.43 14.89
C GLU A 73 -0.43 34.18 14.14
N ALA A 74 -0.90 32.99 14.54
CA ALA A 74 -0.62 31.74 13.86
C ALA A 74 -1.07 31.77 12.39
N LEU A 75 -2.26 32.31 12.11
CA LEU A 75 -2.74 32.51 10.73
C LEU A 75 -1.88 33.46 9.89
N ARG A 76 -1.07 34.31 10.53
CA ARG A 76 -0.09 35.19 9.88
C ARG A 76 1.31 34.56 9.82
N GLY A 77 1.42 33.26 10.07
CA GLY A 77 2.69 32.52 10.05
C GLY A 77 3.52 32.67 11.32
N ARG A 78 2.94 33.15 12.43
CA ARG A 78 3.61 33.28 13.74
C ARG A 78 2.92 32.41 14.80
N PRO A 79 3.11 31.08 14.77
CA PRO A 79 2.39 30.14 15.62
C PRO A 79 2.98 29.97 17.02
N GLU A 80 4.06 30.66 17.36
CA GLU A 80 4.85 30.47 18.59
C GLU A 80 3.97 30.58 19.84
N ASN A 81 3.23 31.70 19.97
CA ASN A 81 2.35 31.92 21.11
C ASN A 81 1.24 30.89 21.19
N LEU A 82 0.70 30.46 20.04
CA LEU A 82 -0.35 29.43 20.03
C LEU A 82 0.20 28.07 20.48
N ALA A 83 1.37 27.69 19.99
CA ALA A 83 2.05 26.48 20.41
C ALA A 83 2.33 26.49 21.93
N GLU A 84 2.81 27.61 22.47
CA GLU A 84 3.06 27.74 23.90
C GLU A 84 1.79 27.62 24.75
N LEU A 85 0.67 28.21 24.31
CA LEU A 85 -0.61 28.02 24.99
C LEU A 85 -1.03 26.54 24.99
N MET A 86 -0.77 25.81 23.90
CA MET A 86 -1.15 24.40 23.77
C MET A 86 -0.24 23.46 24.57
N TYR A 87 1.07 23.64 24.51
CA TYR A 87 2.05 22.64 24.95
C TYR A 87 3.17 23.16 25.86
N GLY A 88 3.24 24.46 26.15
CA GLY A 88 4.26 25.05 27.01
C GLY A 88 4.19 24.58 28.46
N GLY A 89 5.36 24.37 29.07
CA GLY A 89 5.52 23.91 30.46
C GLY A 89 5.02 22.49 30.72
N ARG A 90 5.02 21.63 29.70
CA ARG A 90 4.46 20.26 29.75
C ARG A 90 5.35 19.30 28.99
N MET A 91 5.43 18.05 29.45
CA MET A 91 6.11 16.96 28.75
C MET A 91 7.56 17.35 28.37
N GLY A 92 8.25 18.06 29.27
CA GLY A 92 9.61 18.58 29.08
C GLY A 92 9.75 19.84 28.21
N ASN A 93 8.66 20.46 27.76
CA ASN A 93 8.70 21.74 27.04
C ASN A 93 8.89 22.92 28.00
N ASP A 94 10.07 23.01 28.62
CA ASP A 94 10.34 23.97 29.69
C ASP A 94 11.09 25.23 29.20
N ALA A 95 11.69 25.18 28.01
CA ALA A 95 12.36 26.33 27.41
C ALA A 95 11.46 27.05 26.37
N PRO A 96 11.60 28.38 26.19
CA PRO A 96 10.89 29.11 25.15
C PRO A 96 11.08 28.50 23.77
N GLY A 97 9.99 28.22 23.06
CA GLY A 97 10.00 27.65 21.72
C GLY A 97 10.00 26.12 21.69
N ASP A 98 10.18 25.44 22.83
CA ASP A 98 10.09 23.97 22.90
C ASP A 98 8.70 23.48 22.46
N ALA A 99 7.63 24.20 22.82
CA ALA A 99 6.27 23.82 22.44
C ALA A 99 6.06 23.78 20.92
N LEU A 100 6.66 24.74 20.20
CA LEU A 100 6.64 24.75 18.74
C LEU A 100 7.62 23.74 18.15
N LYS A 101 8.80 23.56 18.75
CA LYS A 101 9.81 22.61 18.27
C LYS A 101 9.31 21.17 18.35
N TYR A 102 8.72 20.78 19.48
CA TYR A 102 8.25 19.42 19.79
C TYR A 102 6.72 19.28 19.76
N HIS A 103 6.07 19.95 18.80
CA HIS A 103 4.63 19.79 18.54
C HIS A 103 4.29 18.40 17.97
N GLY A 104 2.99 18.09 17.84
CA GLY A 104 2.49 16.80 17.39
C GLY A 104 2.96 16.39 15.98
N ARG A 105 3.67 15.26 15.90
CA ARG A 105 4.08 14.62 14.62
C ARG A 105 3.86 13.11 14.63
N GLY A 106 3.82 12.51 13.44
CA GLY A 106 3.73 11.06 13.26
C GLY A 106 2.31 10.52 13.05
N TYR A 107 2.19 9.20 12.86
CA TYR A 107 0.87 8.56 12.67
C TYR A 107 0.06 8.46 13.96
N LEU A 108 0.75 8.20 15.08
CA LEU A 108 0.26 8.45 16.43
C LEU A 108 1.03 9.68 16.94
N PRO A 109 0.36 10.78 17.30
CA PRO A 109 1.03 12.03 17.63
C PRO A 109 2.07 11.86 18.74
N LEU A 110 3.31 12.24 18.45
CA LEU A 110 4.39 12.41 19.42
C LEU A 110 4.47 13.90 19.78
N VAL A 111 4.26 14.24 21.05
CA VAL A 111 4.18 15.63 21.53
C VAL A 111 5.06 15.79 22.77
N GLY A 112 5.82 16.87 22.83
CA GLY A 112 6.62 17.25 24.00
C GLY A 112 8.02 16.67 24.00
N LYS A 113 9.00 17.51 24.38
CA LYS A 113 10.44 17.19 24.36
C LYS A 113 10.79 15.86 25.03
N GLU A 114 10.25 15.59 26.21
CA GLU A 114 10.48 14.36 26.96
C GLU A 114 10.10 13.11 26.14
N ASN A 115 8.99 13.18 25.40
CA ASN A 115 8.56 12.08 24.56
C ASN A 115 9.43 11.93 23.30
N TYR A 116 9.91 13.03 22.73
CA TYR A 116 10.89 13.00 21.64
C TYR A 116 12.22 12.38 22.10
N GLU A 117 12.72 12.72 23.29
CA GLU A 117 13.91 12.12 23.90
C GLU A 117 13.75 10.62 24.12
N ARG A 118 12.62 10.19 24.71
CA ARG A 118 12.33 8.77 24.96
C ARG A 118 12.22 7.97 23.67
N ALA A 119 11.47 8.47 22.68
CA ALA A 119 11.32 7.81 21.39
C ALA A 119 12.65 7.76 20.63
N GLY A 120 13.40 8.86 20.63
CA GLY A 120 14.69 8.96 19.96
C GLY A 120 15.70 7.96 20.52
N LYS A 121 15.79 7.87 21.85
CA LYS A 121 16.63 6.87 22.52
C LYS A 121 16.21 5.43 22.23
N ALA A 122 14.90 5.14 22.24
CA ALA A 122 14.41 3.79 22.02
C ALA A 122 14.57 3.30 20.57
N LEU A 123 14.58 4.23 19.61
CA LEU A 123 14.60 3.92 18.18
C LEU A 123 15.92 4.27 17.50
N ASP A 124 16.92 4.73 18.25
CA ASP A 124 18.19 5.21 17.72
C ASP A 124 17.98 6.30 16.64
N LEU A 125 17.22 7.34 17.01
CA LEU A 125 16.90 8.50 16.16
C LEU A 125 17.20 9.79 16.93
N ASP A 126 17.89 10.74 16.31
CA ASP A 126 18.15 12.06 16.91
C ASP A 126 16.93 12.98 16.79
N LEU A 127 15.86 12.64 17.52
CA LEU A 127 14.62 13.41 17.53
C LEU A 127 14.70 14.71 18.34
N VAL A 128 15.77 14.91 19.10
CA VAL A 128 15.97 16.13 19.92
C VAL A 128 16.53 17.25 19.06
N ASN A 129 17.54 16.96 18.24
CA ASN A 129 18.09 17.95 17.32
C ASN A 129 17.31 18.00 16.01
N HIS A 130 16.74 16.87 15.57
CA HIS A 130 15.99 16.73 14.32
C HIS A 130 14.55 16.22 14.54
N PRO A 131 13.68 16.99 15.23
CA PRO A 131 12.30 16.58 15.51
C PRO A 131 11.44 16.39 14.25
N GLU A 132 11.82 16.99 13.11
CA GLU A 132 11.17 16.81 11.81
C GLU A 132 11.25 15.37 11.29
N LEU A 133 12.22 14.57 11.76
CA LEU A 133 12.31 13.14 11.43
C LEU A 133 11.01 12.41 11.83
N ALA A 134 10.35 12.80 12.92
CA ALA A 134 9.11 12.18 13.37
C ALA A 134 7.93 12.34 12.38
N ALA A 135 8.04 13.26 11.42
CA ALA A 135 7.05 13.44 10.36
C ALA A 135 7.43 12.77 9.02
N GLN A 136 8.56 12.07 8.96
CA GLN A 136 8.93 11.26 7.80
C GLN A 136 8.21 9.92 7.86
N PRO A 137 7.56 9.43 6.79
CA PRO A 137 6.72 8.22 6.83
C PRO A 137 7.37 6.99 7.46
N GLU A 138 8.65 6.76 7.17
CA GLU A 138 9.41 5.64 7.70
C GLU A 138 9.59 5.72 9.22
N HIS A 139 10.08 6.85 9.73
CA HIS A 139 10.29 7.07 11.16
C HIS A 139 8.97 7.20 11.91
N ALA A 140 7.97 7.87 11.31
CA ALA A 140 6.63 8.01 11.86
C ALA A 140 5.98 6.65 12.14
N GLY A 141 6.21 5.65 11.28
CA GLY A 141 5.71 4.30 11.51
C GLY A 141 6.46 3.56 12.61
N ARG A 142 7.80 3.63 12.65
CA ARG A 142 8.60 3.10 13.78
C ARG A 142 8.19 3.69 15.13
N ILE A 143 7.98 5.01 15.17
CA ILE A 143 7.50 5.74 16.35
C ILE A 143 6.08 5.29 16.74
N ALA A 144 5.17 5.12 15.78
CA ALA A 144 3.82 4.67 16.05
C ALA A 144 3.79 3.25 16.65
N VAL A 145 4.58 2.33 16.10
CA VAL A 145 4.73 0.96 16.62
C VAL A 145 5.29 0.98 18.05
N TRP A 146 6.36 1.76 18.30
CA TRP A 146 6.92 1.91 19.64
C TRP A 146 5.90 2.51 20.63
N GLN A 147 5.17 3.56 20.24
CA GLN A 147 4.11 4.13 21.08
C GLN A 147 3.01 3.11 21.38
N TRP A 148 2.61 2.31 20.39
CA TRP A 148 1.61 1.26 20.57
C TRP A 148 2.05 0.25 21.63
N GLN A 149 3.25 -0.32 21.46
CA GLN A 149 3.79 -1.35 22.34
C GLN A 149 4.03 -0.85 23.77
N THR A 150 4.42 0.42 23.93
CA THR A 150 4.72 1.01 25.24
C THR A 150 3.49 1.55 25.97
N ARG A 151 2.46 2.00 25.25
CA ARG A 151 1.30 2.68 25.85
C ARG A 151 0.07 1.79 25.96
N VAL A 152 -0.10 0.83 25.05
CA VAL A 152 -1.27 -0.06 25.04
C VAL A 152 -0.92 -1.38 25.71
N PRO A 153 -1.53 -1.70 26.87
CA PRO A 153 -1.34 -2.99 27.54
C PRO A 153 -1.71 -4.15 26.61
N GLU A 154 -0.98 -5.26 26.67
CA GLU A 154 -1.19 -6.43 25.80
C GLU A 154 -2.66 -6.89 25.76
N ALA A 155 -3.30 -6.98 26.92
CA ALA A 155 -4.71 -7.37 27.05
C ALA A 155 -5.70 -6.40 26.38
N ALA A 156 -5.28 -5.16 26.07
CA ALA A 156 -6.10 -4.13 25.43
C ALA A 156 -5.83 -3.99 23.92
N ARG A 157 -4.79 -4.63 23.37
CA ARG A 157 -4.34 -4.37 21.99
C ARG A 157 -5.33 -4.86 20.92
N GLU A 158 -6.18 -5.83 21.24
CA GLU A 158 -7.23 -6.33 20.33
C GLU A 158 -8.61 -5.71 20.56
N ASP A 159 -8.75 -4.83 21.55
CA ASP A 159 -9.98 -4.11 21.88
C ASP A 159 -9.85 -2.64 21.48
N VAL A 160 -10.71 -2.18 20.56
CA VAL A 160 -10.67 -0.81 20.04
C VAL A 160 -10.93 0.21 21.15
N ARG A 161 -11.85 -0.07 22.08
CA ARG A 161 -12.22 0.87 23.16
C ARG A 161 -11.11 1.00 24.18
N GLU A 162 -10.55 -0.13 24.62
CA GLU A 162 -9.46 -0.12 25.61
C GLU A 162 -8.17 0.47 25.01
N ALA A 163 -7.82 0.14 23.77
CA ALA A 163 -6.70 0.78 23.08
C ALA A 163 -6.92 2.29 22.89
N THR A 164 -8.14 2.73 22.54
CA THR A 164 -8.46 4.16 22.42
C THR A 164 -8.25 4.88 23.75
N ARG A 165 -8.71 4.28 24.87
CA ARG A 165 -8.51 4.86 26.21
C ARG A 165 -7.03 4.92 26.57
N ALA A 166 -6.25 3.89 26.26
CA ALA A 166 -4.80 3.88 26.52
C ALA A 166 -4.05 4.95 25.72
N ILE A 167 -4.44 5.20 24.46
CA ILE A 167 -3.79 6.18 23.59
C ILE A 167 -4.24 7.62 23.89
N ASN A 168 -5.51 7.85 24.23
CA ASN A 168 -6.04 9.21 24.34
C ASN A 168 -6.40 9.64 25.77
N GLY A 169 -6.40 8.70 26.72
CA GLY A 169 -6.99 8.93 28.06
C GLY A 169 -8.51 9.05 28.06
N ALA A 170 -9.16 9.04 26.88
CA ALA A 170 -10.59 9.21 26.66
C ALA A 170 -11.05 8.41 25.45
N LEU A 171 -12.37 8.35 25.19
CA LEU A 171 -12.96 7.61 24.07
C LEU A 171 -13.26 8.50 22.85
N ASN A 172 -12.46 9.54 22.63
CA ASN A 172 -12.67 10.50 21.55
C ASN A 172 -12.57 9.82 20.18
N GLY A 173 -13.62 10.00 19.36
CA GLY A 173 -13.68 9.46 18.00
C GLY A 173 -13.90 7.94 17.91
N ILE A 174 -14.42 7.31 18.98
CA ILE A 174 -14.52 5.84 19.07
C ILE A 174 -15.27 5.19 17.90
N GLU A 175 -16.38 5.77 17.44
CA GLU A 175 -17.17 5.22 16.32
C GLU A 175 -16.34 5.17 15.03
N ALA A 176 -15.61 6.24 14.72
CA ALA A 176 -14.75 6.30 13.54
C ALA A 176 -13.57 5.33 13.63
N ARG A 177 -13.06 5.06 14.85
CA ARG A 177 -12.03 4.04 15.08
C ARG A 177 -12.58 2.63 14.86
N GLN A 178 -13.78 2.36 15.37
CA GLN A 178 -14.47 1.07 15.19
C GLN A 178 -14.73 0.75 13.72
N GLN A 179 -15.23 1.72 12.95
CA GLN A 179 -15.44 1.56 11.50
C GLN A 179 -14.13 1.26 10.77
N ARG A 180 -13.04 1.97 11.11
CA ARG A 180 -11.72 1.71 10.52
C ARG A 180 -11.19 0.33 10.89
N PHE A 181 -11.42 -0.11 12.12
CA PHE A 181 -11.03 -1.44 12.58
C PHE A 181 -11.74 -2.53 11.77
N GLU A 182 -13.05 -2.42 11.55
CA GLU A 182 -13.82 -3.36 10.73
C GLU A 182 -13.30 -3.44 9.30
N VAL A 183 -13.00 -2.29 8.68
CA VAL A 183 -12.38 -2.23 7.35
C VAL A 183 -11.02 -2.94 7.34
N TRP A 184 -10.20 -2.75 8.37
CA TRP A 184 -8.90 -3.43 8.44
C TRP A 184 -9.01 -4.93 8.69
N GLN A 185 -9.97 -5.38 9.52
CA GLN A 185 -10.21 -6.81 9.70
C GLN A 185 -10.60 -7.51 8.39
N GLN A 186 -11.38 -6.84 7.53
CA GLN A 186 -11.73 -7.37 6.21
C GLN A 186 -10.52 -7.41 5.26
N LYS A 187 -9.62 -6.43 5.35
CA LYS A 187 -8.39 -6.38 4.54
C LYS A 187 -7.35 -7.42 4.96
N LEU A 188 -7.26 -7.74 6.25
CA LEU A 188 -6.26 -8.66 6.82
C LEU A 188 -6.74 -10.12 6.78
N THR A 189 -6.95 -10.63 5.56
CA THR A 189 -7.31 -12.04 5.33
C THR A 189 -6.17 -12.98 5.71
N PRO A 190 -6.42 -14.29 5.90
CA PRO A 190 -5.35 -15.27 6.16
C PRO A 190 -4.22 -15.23 5.13
N ASP A 191 -4.53 -15.05 3.84
CA ASP A 191 -3.53 -14.92 2.78
C ASP A 191 -2.68 -13.66 2.92
N VAL A 192 -3.30 -12.53 3.26
CA VAL A 192 -2.57 -11.28 3.53
C VAL A 192 -1.66 -11.46 4.74
N MET A 193 -2.16 -12.05 5.82
CA MET A 193 -1.36 -12.33 7.02
C MET A 193 -0.16 -13.24 6.72
N ALA A 194 -0.37 -14.32 5.97
CA ALA A 194 0.72 -15.22 5.57
C ALA A 194 1.78 -14.52 4.72
N ARG A 195 1.39 -13.54 3.89
CA ARG A 195 2.31 -12.70 3.12
C ARG A 195 3.06 -11.70 4.01
N LEU A 196 2.38 -11.10 5.00
CA LEU A 196 3.02 -10.25 6.01
C LEU A 196 4.12 -11.01 6.75
N ASP A 197 3.85 -12.25 7.18
CA ASP A 197 4.80 -13.10 7.90
C ASP A 197 6.05 -13.44 7.06
N ARG A 198 5.92 -13.46 5.73
CA ARG A 198 7.04 -13.67 4.80
C ARG A 198 7.72 -12.37 4.35
N GLY A 199 7.27 -11.20 4.81
CA GLY A 199 7.79 -9.89 4.39
C GLY A 199 7.32 -9.44 3.00
N GLU A 200 6.29 -10.06 2.42
CA GLU A 200 5.82 -9.84 1.04
C GLU A 200 4.78 -8.70 0.90
N VAL A 201 4.89 -7.68 1.75
CA VAL A 201 3.90 -6.60 1.89
C VAL A 201 4.21 -5.48 0.91
N GLY A 202 3.18 -4.91 0.27
CA GLY A 202 3.37 -3.84 -0.73
C GLY A 202 3.81 -4.33 -2.11
N ALA A 203 4.10 -5.64 -2.26
CA ALA A 203 3.86 -6.29 -3.54
C ALA A 203 2.35 -6.19 -3.81
N PRO A 204 1.92 -5.74 -5.02
CA PRO A 204 0.50 -5.78 -5.36
C PRO A 204 -0.01 -7.16 -5.00
N ALA A 205 -1.23 -7.22 -4.46
CA ALA A 205 -1.87 -8.51 -4.30
C ALA A 205 -1.82 -9.23 -5.64
N GLN A 206 -0.87 -10.16 -5.79
CA GLN A 206 -1.12 -11.34 -6.59
C GLN A 206 -2.41 -11.85 -6.00
N GLN A 207 -3.46 -11.69 -6.78
CA GLN A 207 -4.82 -12.05 -6.45
C GLN A 207 -4.80 -13.56 -6.20
N ALA A 208 -4.47 -13.96 -4.97
CA ALA A 208 -4.77 -15.28 -4.45
C ALA A 208 -6.30 -15.36 -4.44
N GLY A 209 -6.88 -15.81 -5.56
CA GLY A 209 -8.31 -15.93 -5.77
C GLY A 209 -8.86 -15.41 -7.11
N ALA A 210 -8.10 -14.67 -7.92
CA ALA A 210 -8.53 -14.46 -9.30
C ALA A 210 -8.15 -15.69 -10.11
N ARG A 211 -9.12 -16.33 -10.76
CA ARG A 211 -8.80 -17.33 -11.78
C ARG A 211 -7.93 -16.64 -12.84
N ASP A 212 -6.78 -17.23 -13.12
CA ASP A 212 -5.82 -16.74 -14.10
C ASP A 212 -5.42 -17.90 -15.02
N MET A 213 -4.70 -17.60 -16.09
CA MET A 213 -4.35 -18.60 -17.11
C MET A 213 -3.45 -19.73 -16.60
N SER A 214 -2.92 -19.68 -15.36
CA SER A 214 -2.24 -20.84 -14.77
C SER A 214 -3.19 -22.00 -14.46
N GLN A 215 -4.49 -21.72 -14.32
CA GLN A 215 -5.51 -22.70 -13.96
C GLN A 215 -6.12 -23.39 -15.20
N PRO A 216 -6.32 -24.71 -15.17
CA PRO A 216 -6.99 -25.43 -16.26
C PRO A 216 -8.39 -24.87 -16.55
N GLY A 217 -8.68 -24.67 -17.84
CA GLY A 217 -9.97 -24.17 -18.31
C GLY A 217 -10.09 -22.65 -18.41
N GLU A 218 -9.10 -21.90 -17.93
CA GLU A 218 -9.07 -20.45 -18.10
C GLU A 218 -8.59 -20.04 -19.52
N PRO A 219 -9.11 -18.93 -20.06
CA PRO A 219 -8.62 -18.34 -21.30
C PRO A 219 -7.10 -18.20 -21.33
N GLY A 220 -6.46 -18.70 -22.40
CA GLY A 220 -5.01 -18.62 -22.59
C GLY A 220 -4.20 -19.70 -21.86
N HIS A 221 -4.83 -20.63 -21.13
CA HIS A 221 -4.13 -21.67 -20.36
C HIS A 221 -3.15 -22.51 -21.19
N VAL A 222 -3.54 -22.92 -22.39
CA VAL A 222 -2.68 -23.74 -23.27
C VAL A 222 -1.40 -23.00 -23.65
N LEU A 223 -1.54 -21.78 -24.17
CA LEU A 223 -0.41 -20.92 -24.54
C LEU A 223 0.48 -20.59 -23.34
N PHE A 224 -0.11 -20.41 -22.16
CA PHE A 224 0.64 -20.21 -20.92
C PHE A 224 1.49 -21.43 -20.57
N GLN A 225 0.92 -22.64 -20.60
CA GLN A 225 1.66 -23.87 -20.32
C GLN A 225 2.80 -24.08 -21.32
N ASP A 226 2.55 -23.88 -22.62
CA ASP A 226 3.58 -24.00 -23.65
C ASP A 226 4.72 -23.00 -23.42
N ALA A 227 4.39 -21.72 -23.19
CA ALA A 227 5.38 -20.68 -22.92
C ALA A 227 6.20 -20.99 -21.65
N ARG A 228 5.52 -21.41 -20.58
CA ARG A 228 6.13 -21.73 -19.29
C ARG A 228 7.11 -22.90 -19.43
N GLN A 229 6.69 -23.97 -20.13
CA GLN A 229 7.54 -25.14 -20.37
C GLN A 229 8.81 -24.76 -21.14
N HIS A 230 8.68 -23.96 -22.20
CA HIS A 230 9.84 -23.51 -22.98
C HIS A 230 10.78 -22.60 -22.16
N LEU A 231 10.23 -21.67 -21.38
CA LEU A 231 11.03 -20.82 -20.49
C LEU A 231 11.80 -21.64 -19.44
N GLN A 232 11.17 -22.68 -18.89
CA GLN A 232 11.82 -23.61 -17.96
C GLN A 232 12.95 -24.39 -18.65
N GLN A 233 12.74 -24.84 -19.90
CA GLN A 233 13.78 -25.53 -20.68
C GLN A 233 14.97 -24.64 -21.01
N MET A 234 14.75 -23.34 -21.23
CA MET A 234 15.84 -22.36 -21.39
C MET A 234 16.66 -22.17 -20.11
N GLY A 235 16.08 -22.45 -18.94
CA GLY A 235 16.77 -22.35 -17.64
C GLY A 235 17.42 -20.99 -17.44
N GLN A 236 18.72 -20.96 -17.14
CA GLN A 236 19.49 -19.73 -16.95
C GLN A 236 19.52 -18.83 -18.20
N GLN A 237 19.38 -19.41 -19.40
CA GLN A 237 19.36 -18.63 -20.65
C GLN A 237 18.09 -17.81 -20.82
N SER A 238 17.02 -18.14 -20.07
CA SER A 238 15.84 -17.28 -20.01
C SER A 238 16.18 -15.91 -19.43
N GLY A 239 17.16 -15.81 -18.52
CA GLY A 239 17.50 -14.60 -17.75
C GLY A 239 16.41 -14.13 -16.80
N LEU A 240 15.47 -15.00 -16.44
CA LEU A 240 14.46 -14.77 -15.42
C LEU A 240 15.00 -15.23 -14.07
N ARG A 241 14.86 -14.38 -13.05
CA ARG A 241 15.57 -14.52 -11.76
C ARG A 241 14.75 -15.22 -10.70
N SER A 242 13.47 -15.46 -10.97
CA SER A 242 12.55 -16.10 -10.03
C SER A 242 11.44 -16.86 -10.74
N ALA A 243 10.79 -17.78 -10.03
CA ALA A 243 9.60 -18.46 -10.51
C ALA A 243 8.47 -17.46 -10.86
N GLN A 244 8.40 -16.34 -10.12
CA GLN A 244 7.40 -15.30 -10.40
C GLN A 244 7.67 -14.56 -11.71
N GLU A 245 8.92 -14.18 -11.96
CA GLU A 245 9.31 -13.56 -13.24
C GLU A 245 9.06 -14.52 -14.41
N LEU A 246 9.27 -15.82 -14.20
CA LEU A 246 8.95 -16.87 -15.15
C LEU A 246 7.45 -16.93 -15.47
N ASP A 247 6.61 -16.98 -14.46
CA ASP A 247 5.16 -17.05 -14.64
C ASP A 247 4.59 -15.75 -15.25
N ASN A 248 5.12 -14.59 -14.87
CA ASN A 248 4.80 -13.30 -15.49
C ASN A 248 5.16 -13.28 -16.99
N ALA A 249 6.39 -13.68 -17.32
CA ALA A 249 6.86 -13.71 -18.71
C ALA A 249 6.07 -14.72 -19.56
N ALA A 250 5.76 -15.90 -19.00
CA ALA A 250 4.91 -16.89 -19.65
C ALA A 250 3.51 -16.33 -19.96
N GLY A 251 2.89 -15.61 -19.01
CA GLY A 251 1.59 -15.00 -19.22
C GLY A 251 1.60 -13.90 -20.28
N ALA A 252 2.64 -13.07 -20.30
CA ALA A 252 2.78 -12.01 -21.29
C ALA A 252 3.08 -12.57 -22.71
N LEU A 253 3.85 -13.65 -22.80
CA LEU A 253 4.05 -14.41 -24.05
C LEU A 253 2.74 -15.03 -24.55
N ALA A 254 1.96 -15.65 -23.67
CA ALA A 254 0.68 -16.24 -24.03
C ALA A 254 -0.30 -15.19 -24.60
N LEU A 255 -0.36 -14.02 -23.98
CA LEU A 255 -1.13 -12.88 -24.49
C LEU A 255 -0.64 -12.43 -25.87
N SER A 256 0.68 -12.29 -26.06
CA SER A 256 1.27 -11.85 -27.34
C SER A 256 1.01 -12.87 -28.44
N ALA A 257 1.18 -14.17 -28.13
CA ALA A 257 0.90 -15.29 -29.02
C ALA A 257 -0.58 -15.31 -29.43
N GLN A 258 -1.50 -15.13 -28.49
CA GLN A 258 -2.93 -15.08 -28.78
C GLN A 258 -3.29 -13.91 -29.71
N LYS A 259 -2.72 -12.72 -29.48
CA LYS A 259 -2.92 -11.55 -30.37
C LYS A 259 -2.38 -11.82 -31.78
N ALA A 260 -1.35 -12.65 -31.90
CA ALA A 260 -0.83 -13.12 -33.18
C ALA A 260 -1.65 -14.26 -33.81
N GLY A 261 -2.77 -14.67 -33.18
CA GLY A 261 -3.64 -15.74 -33.67
C GLY A 261 -3.12 -17.15 -33.41
N MET A 262 -2.16 -17.32 -32.51
CA MET A 262 -1.64 -18.64 -32.15
C MET A 262 -2.62 -19.38 -31.24
N SER A 263 -2.65 -20.70 -31.39
CA SER A 263 -3.35 -21.64 -30.50
C SER A 263 -2.39 -22.48 -29.64
N ARG A 264 -1.10 -22.54 -30.01
CA ARG A 264 0.00 -23.18 -29.27
C ARG A 264 1.34 -22.50 -29.54
N ILE A 265 2.36 -22.81 -28.75
CA ILE A 265 3.73 -22.35 -28.98
C ILE A 265 4.63 -23.57 -29.23
N ASP A 266 5.10 -23.73 -30.46
CA ASP A 266 5.97 -24.84 -30.87
C ASP A 266 7.45 -24.55 -30.57
N HIS A 267 7.85 -23.26 -30.62
CA HIS A 267 9.21 -22.82 -30.31
C HIS A 267 9.22 -21.49 -29.56
N LEU A 268 10.17 -21.34 -28.63
CA LEU A 268 10.51 -20.07 -27.99
C LEU A 268 12.00 -19.77 -28.21
N LEU A 269 12.28 -18.62 -28.82
CA LEU A 269 13.64 -18.23 -29.20
C LEU A 269 14.01 -16.90 -28.55
N ALA A 270 15.25 -16.79 -28.05
CA ALA A 270 15.82 -15.49 -27.68
C ALA A 270 16.34 -14.77 -28.94
N GLY A 271 16.09 -13.47 -29.02
CA GLY A 271 16.68 -12.61 -30.03
C GLY A 271 18.19 -12.46 -29.85
N ASN A 272 18.87 -12.03 -30.91
CA ASN A 272 20.32 -11.79 -30.89
C ASN A 272 20.73 -10.70 -29.88
N ASP A 273 19.79 -9.84 -29.49
CA ASP A 273 19.96 -8.81 -28.47
C ASP A 273 19.88 -9.35 -27.03
N GLY A 274 19.46 -10.60 -26.85
CA GLY A 274 19.20 -11.23 -25.55
C GLY A 274 18.07 -10.57 -24.75
N ARG A 275 17.34 -9.62 -25.33
CA ARG A 275 16.25 -8.86 -24.69
C ARG A 275 14.90 -9.28 -25.21
N THR A 276 14.80 -9.63 -26.49
CA THR A 276 13.53 -10.00 -27.11
C THR A 276 13.32 -11.51 -27.03
N LEU A 277 12.12 -11.95 -26.67
CA LEU A 277 11.66 -13.33 -26.80
C LEU A 277 10.69 -13.45 -27.97
N PHE A 278 10.84 -14.51 -28.77
CA PHE A 278 10.00 -14.82 -29.92
C PHE A 278 9.26 -16.13 -29.69
N ALA A 279 7.93 -16.05 -29.59
CA ALA A 279 7.07 -17.23 -29.67
C ALA A 279 6.78 -17.54 -31.14
N VAL A 280 6.83 -18.82 -31.50
CA VAL A 280 6.59 -19.30 -32.86
C VAL A 280 5.63 -20.49 -32.83
N GLN A 281 4.68 -20.48 -33.77
CA GLN A 281 3.85 -21.62 -34.10
C GLN A 281 4.13 -22.04 -35.55
N GLY A 282 4.38 -23.32 -35.78
CA GLY A 282 4.81 -23.90 -37.05
C GLY A 282 6.33 -24.14 -37.13
N ALA A 283 6.76 -24.74 -38.24
CA ALA A 283 8.16 -25.06 -38.47
C ALA A 283 8.99 -23.78 -38.70
N LEU A 284 10.19 -23.72 -38.10
CA LEU A 284 11.10 -22.59 -38.30
C LEU A 284 11.48 -22.46 -39.79
N GLY A 285 11.21 -21.30 -40.37
CA GLY A 285 11.49 -21.00 -41.77
C GLY A 285 10.33 -21.28 -42.73
N ASP A 286 9.21 -21.83 -42.25
CA ASP A 286 7.98 -21.93 -43.04
C ASP A 286 7.33 -20.54 -43.20
N PRO A 287 7.03 -20.06 -44.42
CA PRO A 287 6.33 -18.79 -44.62
C PRO A 287 4.97 -18.67 -43.93
N ALA A 288 4.31 -19.81 -43.63
CA ALA A 288 3.04 -19.86 -42.92
C ALA A 288 3.19 -19.81 -41.39
N MET A 289 4.42 -19.75 -40.85
CA MET A 289 4.64 -19.69 -39.41
C MET A 289 4.03 -18.42 -38.80
N LEU A 290 3.39 -18.57 -37.64
CA LEU A 290 3.00 -17.42 -36.84
C LEU A 290 4.17 -17.04 -35.94
N ARG A 291 4.34 -15.74 -35.71
CA ARG A 291 5.36 -15.23 -34.78
C ARG A 291 4.80 -14.10 -33.94
N ALA A 292 5.13 -14.13 -32.65
CA ALA A 292 4.91 -13.05 -31.71
C ALA A 292 6.23 -12.71 -31.03
N SER A 293 6.43 -11.44 -30.66
CA SER A 293 7.63 -10.98 -29.97
C SER A 293 7.27 -10.19 -28.74
N ILE A 294 8.12 -10.26 -27.72
CA ILE A 294 7.97 -9.45 -26.50
C ILE A 294 9.34 -9.12 -25.91
N ASP A 295 9.47 -7.94 -25.33
CA ASP A 295 10.63 -7.61 -24.51
C ASP A 295 10.58 -8.42 -23.20
N ARG A 296 11.67 -9.12 -22.88
CA ARG A 296 11.77 -10.01 -21.73
C ARG A 296 11.63 -9.27 -20.41
N GLU A 297 12.26 -8.11 -20.26
CA GLU A 297 12.24 -7.37 -19.00
C GLU A 297 10.83 -6.84 -18.73
N GLN A 298 10.19 -6.31 -19.77
CA GLN A 298 8.78 -5.94 -19.72
C GLN A 298 7.88 -7.14 -19.38
N ALA A 299 8.11 -8.30 -20.02
CA ALA A 299 7.34 -9.52 -19.78
C ALA A 299 7.47 -10.00 -18.33
N ALA A 300 8.68 -9.98 -17.76
CA ALA A 300 8.95 -10.39 -16.39
C ALA A 300 8.27 -9.49 -15.34
N GLN A 301 8.08 -8.20 -15.67
CA GLN A 301 7.45 -7.22 -14.78
C GLN A 301 5.92 -7.18 -14.92
N GLN A 302 5.34 -7.75 -15.97
CA GLN A 302 3.89 -7.77 -16.18
C GLN A 302 3.21 -8.87 -15.33
N PRO A 303 2.35 -8.53 -14.36
CA PRO A 303 1.70 -9.55 -13.53
C PRO A 303 0.84 -10.53 -14.35
N LEU A 304 0.93 -11.82 -14.04
CA LEU A 304 0.16 -12.89 -14.70
C LEU A 304 -1.36 -12.61 -14.75
N ALA A 305 -1.92 -12.10 -13.66
CA ALA A 305 -3.35 -11.75 -13.58
C ALA A 305 -3.73 -10.67 -14.61
N GLN A 306 -2.86 -9.70 -14.86
CA GLN A 306 -3.10 -8.65 -15.86
C GLN A 306 -3.11 -9.24 -17.27
N SER A 307 -2.17 -10.13 -17.59
CA SER A 307 -2.15 -10.85 -18.87
C SER A 307 -3.44 -11.68 -19.05
N SER A 308 -3.90 -12.34 -17.99
CA SER A 308 -5.10 -13.20 -18.01
C SER A 308 -6.36 -12.40 -18.29
N GLN A 309 -6.52 -11.25 -17.65
CA GLN A 309 -7.63 -10.35 -17.93
C GLN A 309 -7.64 -9.84 -19.37
N GLN A 310 -6.46 -9.51 -19.93
CA GLN A 310 -6.35 -9.03 -21.30
C GLN A 310 -6.68 -10.14 -22.32
N VAL A 311 -6.25 -11.36 -22.07
CA VAL A 311 -6.61 -12.55 -22.85
C VAL A 311 -8.13 -12.75 -22.84
N ALA A 312 -8.75 -12.80 -21.66
CA ALA A 312 -10.20 -13.00 -21.53
C ALA A 312 -11.02 -11.91 -22.23
N ALA A 313 -10.59 -10.65 -22.13
CA ALA A 313 -11.22 -9.52 -22.81
C ALA A 313 -11.11 -9.63 -24.34
N SER A 314 -9.97 -10.08 -24.86
CA SER A 314 -9.76 -10.23 -26.30
C SER A 314 -10.65 -11.30 -26.93
N ILE A 315 -10.85 -12.44 -26.25
CA ILE A 315 -11.75 -13.51 -26.70
C ILE A 315 -13.19 -13.01 -26.70
N SER A 316 -13.62 -12.36 -25.62
CA SER A 316 -14.98 -11.83 -25.50
C SER A 316 -15.33 -10.84 -26.62
N GLN A 317 -14.36 -10.02 -27.04
CA GLN A 317 -14.53 -9.09 -28.16
C GLN A 317 -14.61 -9.80 -29.51
N GLN A 318 -13.80 -10.84 -29.74
CA GLN A 318 -13.84 -11.64 -30.96
C GLN A 318 -15.18 -12.40 -31.11
N ASP A 319 -15.70 -12.98 -30.02
CA ASP A 319 -16.98 -13.69 -30.03
C ASP A 319 -18.15 -12.76 -30.35
N GLN A 320 -18.17 -11.54 -29.76
CA GLN A 320 -19.18 -10.52 -30.07
C GLN A 320 -19.10 -10.04 -31.53
N ALA A 321 -17.89 -9.83 -32.06
CA ALA A 321 -17.72 -9.44 -33.45
C ALA A 321 -18.20 -10.55 -34.41
N ALA A 322 -17.90 -11.81 -34.10
CA ALA A 322 -18.33 -12.96 -34.88
C ALA A 322 -19.86 -13.17 -34.83
N SER A 323 -20.51 -12.95 -33.67
CA SER A 323 -21.97 -13.06 -33.57
C SER A 323 -22.68 -11.98 -34.38
N VAL A 324 -22.21 -10.73 -34.31
CA VAL A 324 -22.76 -9.61 -35.10
C VAL A 324 -22.59 -9.85 -36.60
N ALA A 325 -21.41 -10.33 -37.02
CA ALA A 325 -21.16 -10.67 -38.42
C ALA A 325 -22.11 -11.77 -38.92
N ARG A 326 -22.33 -12.83 -38.13
CA ARG A 326 -23.27 -13.92 -38.47
C ARG A 326 -24.71 -13.43 -38.57
N GLU A 327 -25.16 -12.55 -37.67
CA GLU A 327 -26.51 -11.98 -37.73
C GLU A 327 -26.70 -11.08 -38.97
N GLN A 328 -25.69 -10.29 -39.34
CA GLN A 328 -25.72 -9.47 -40.55
C GLN A 328 -25.74 -10.33 -41.82
N GLU A 329 -24.95 -11.41 -41.86
CA GLU A 329 -24.92 -12.33 -42.99
C GLU A 329 -26.25 -13.08 -43.16
N GLN A 330 -26.85 -13.54 -42.05
CA GLN A 330 -28.18 -14.17 -42.07
C GLN A 330 -29.28 -13.19 -42.52
N ARG A 331 -29.23 -11.94 -42.06
CA ARG A 331 -30.15 -10.89 -42.54
C ARG A 331 -29.98 -10.62 -44.04
N SER A 332 -28.75 -10.62 -44.55
CA SER A 332 -28.47 -10.39 -45.97
C SER A 332 -28.90 -11.53 -46.90
N ARG A 333 -28.95 -12.78 -46.41
CA ARG A 333 -29.43 -13.96 -47.16
C ARG A 333 -30.96 -14.16 -47.10
N SER A 334 -31.65 -13.36 -46.28
CA SER A 334 -33.10 -13.44 -46.08
C SER A 334 -33.88 -12.40 -46.91
N ILE A 335 -33.21 -11.72 -47.84
CA ILE A 335 -33.74 -10.76 -48.82
C ILE A 335 -33.49 -11.34 -50.21
#